data_AF-A0A2A4JHC8-F1
#
_entry.id   AF-A0A2A4JHC8-F1
#
_cell.length_a   1.000
_cell.length_b   1.000
_cell.length_c   1.000
_cell.angle_alpha   90.00
_cell.angle_beta   90.00
_cell.angle_gamma   90.00
#
_symmetry.space_group_name_H-M   'P 1'
#
loop_
_entity.id
_entity.type
_entity.pdbx_description
1 polymer ?
#
loop_
_entity_poly.entity_id
_entity_poly.type
_entity_poly.pdbx_seq_one_letter_code
_entity_poly.pdbx_strand_id
1 'polypeptide(L)'
;MPRVQRSPPTTPLTEIHRARSSPDMTDSQKEPETDFINRNARNQPSKRLRPDFSPENAADHSPQSFEEKIMNMLTAWKKEQDTMLKSLSSDILEVKQQNREIQKINIEIEKSIENINLEYESMRQLIGKLEKDRAEQCSYIAELERRVLDLENSCRPATIEIRNVPFKEAETSSELTSIVIKTCTAIQAGVNESQIRDVYRLPGKKELNRPIVVEFLTVPVKDKVLGASRAFNKDRATADKLNTGHIGYTGIQKPIYVAEHLPTSMRKLFYEARNFANTNTYKFCWFQNGKIFLRKKEGDKSVVVSSMSSLKELQKPLI
;
A
#
# COMPACT_ATOMS: atom_id res chain seq x y z
N MET A 1 -34.02 12.07 -0.02
CA MET A 1 -32.92 13.06 -0.02
C MET A 1 -31.60 12.32 -0.21
N PRO A 2 -30.76 12.67 -1.20
CA PRO A 2 -29.51 11.95 -1.43
C PRO A 2 -28.39 12.49 -0.52
N ARG A 3 -27.64 11.56 0.07
CA ARG A 3 -26.57 11.81 1.04
C ARG A 3 -25.30 12.24 0.29
N VAL A 4 -24.93 13.51 0.42
CA VAL A 4 -23.71 14.09 -0.17
C VAL A 4 -22.50 13.56 0.59
N GLN A 5 -21.66 12.75 -0.05
CA GLN A 5 -20.30 12.47 0.43
C GLN A 5 -19.40 13.65 0.06
N ARG A 6 -18.83 14.33 1.06
CA ARG A 6 -17.79 15.34 0.86
C ARG A 6 -16.44 14.68 1.11
N SER A 7 -15.57 14.70 0.12
CA SER A 7 -14.14 14.42 0.27
C SER A 7 -13.43 15.64 0.90
N PRO A 8 -12.42 15.43 1.76
CA PRO A 8 -11.68 16.52 2.40
C PRO A 8 -10.81 17.30 1.39
N PRO A 9 -10.48 18.57 1.66
CA PRO A 9 -9.75 19.42 0.72
C PRO A 9 -8.28 19.01 0.60
N THR A 10 -7.79 18.97 -0.64
CA THR A 10 -6.37 18.73 -0.97
C THR A 10 -5.54 19.93 -0.53
N THR A 11 -4.67 19.74 0.47
CA THR A 11 -3.69 20.74 0.91
C THR A 11 -2.48 20.71 -0.02
N PRO A 12 -1.95 21.86 -0.49
CA PRO A 12 -0.71 21.88 -1.29
C PRO A 12 0.48 21.47 -0.42
N LEU A 13 1.43 20.73 -1.00
CA LEU A 13 2.70 20.38 -0.37
C LEU A 13 3.52 21.65 -0.18
N THR A 14 3.47 22.23 1.02
CA THR A 14 4.44 23.22 1.47
C THR A 14 5.77 22.53 1.68
N GLU A 15 6.83 23.00 1.02
CA GLU A 15 8.20 22.55 1.26
C GLU A 15 8.54 22.72 2.73
N ILE A 16 8.69 21.60 3.43
CA ILE A 16 9.20 21.57 4.79
C ILE A 16 10.69 21.94 4.68
N HIS A 17 11.03 23.17 5.05
CA HIS A 17 12.39 23.51 5.41
C HIS A 17 12.79 22.60 6.59
N ARG A 18 13.51 21.51 6.28
CA ARG A 18 14.22 20.70 7.25
C ARG A 18 15.12 21.63 8.06
N ALA A 19 14.79 21.85 9.32
CA ALA A 19 15.75 22.36 10.29
C ALA A 19 16.92 21.37 10.33
N ARG A 20 18.07 21.79 9.82
CA ARG A 20 19.34 21.08 10.01
C ARG A 20 19.89 21.52 11.36
N SER A 21 19.71 20.70 12.37
CA SER A 21 20.54 20.74 13.57
C SER A 21 21.87 20.05 13.25
N SER A 22 22.94 20.84 13.16
CA SER A 22 24.31 20.36 13.08
C SER A 22 24.78 19.91 14.47
N PRO A 23 25.38 18.71 14.62
CA PRO A 23 26.17 18.38 15.79
C PRO A 23 27.60 18.86 15.57
N ASP A 24 28.06 19.78 16.41
CA ASP A 24 29.48 20.14 16.48
C ASP A 24 30.11 19.26 17.56
N MET A 25 30.70 18.14 17.13
CA MET A 25 31.60 17.33 17.93
C MET A 25 32.76 16.91 17.03
N THR A 26 33.89 17.58 17.23
CA THR A 26 35.20 17.22 16.69
C THR A 26 35.75 16.04 17.48
N ASP A 27 35.98 14.92 16.78
CA ASP A 27 36.69 13.77 17.31
C ASP A 27 38.20 13.95 17.16
N SER A 28 38.91 13.51 18.18
CA SER A 28 40.35 13.64 18.34
C SER A 28 41.08 12.45 17.71
N GLN A 29 42.30 12.69 17.22
CA GLN A 29 43.54 11.95 17.56
C GLN A 29 44.51 11.85 16.36
N LYS A 30 45.71 12.43 16.52
CA LYS A 30 47.00 11.73 16.69
C LYS A 30 48.18 12.71 16.50
N GLU A 31 49.04 12.82 17.51
CA GLU A 31 50.42 13.31 17.36
C GLU A 31 51.22 12.35 16.46
N PRO A 32 52.28 12.82 15.74
CA PRO A 32 53.60 12.91 16.38
C PRO A 32 54.51 14.07 15.92
N GLU A 33 55.54 14.26 16.75
CA GLU A 33 56.91 14.66 16.43
C GLU A 33 57.30 16.15 16.35
N THR A 34 58.27 16.45 17.21
CA THR A 34 59.03 17.68 17.41
C THR A 34 60.03 17.89 16.29
N ASP A 35 60.08 19.11 15.74
CA ASP A 35 61.27 19.60 15.03
C ASP A 35 61.66 21.00 15.55
N PHE A 36 62.87 21.06 16.11
CA PHE A 36 63.57 22.27 16.49
C PHE A 36 63.94 23.08 15.26
N ILE A 37 63.51 24.35 15.16
CA ILE A 37 64.22 25.35 14.35
C ILE A 37 64.44 26.63 15.15
N ASN A 38 65.71 26.81 15.49
CA ASN A 38 66.34 28.00 16.02
C ASN A 38 66.37 29.11 14.94
N ARG A 39 65.85 30.31 15.24
CA ARG A 39 66.12 31.53 14.48
C ARG A 39 66.48 32.68 15.42
N ASN A 40 67.78 32.78 15.71
CA ASN A 40 68.43 34.01 16.13
C ASN A 40 68.27 35.08 15.04
N ALA A 41 67.57 36.17 15.34
CA ALA A 41 67.65 37.42 14.58
C ALA A 41 68.03 38.56 15.54
N ARG A 42 69.30 38.96 15.43
CA ARG A 42 69.87 40.15 16.05
C ARG A 42 69.12 41.39 15.57
N ASN A 43 68.50 42.14 16.48
CA ASN A 43 68.14 43.53 16.24
C ASN A 43 68.98 44.43 17.14
N GLN A 44 69.80 45.26 16.49
CA GLN A 44 70.60 46.32 17.09
C GLN A 44 69.69 47.39 17.74
N PRO A 45 70.14 48.06 18.81
CA PRO A 45 69.39 49.17 19.39
C PRO A 45 69.58 50.44 18.54
N SER A 46 68.49 50.94 17.95
CA SER A 46 68.45 52.26 17.34
C SER A 46 68.61 53.33 18.42
N LYS A 47 69.67 54.12 18.33
CA LYS A 47 69.88 55.36 19.10
C LYS A 47 68.64 56.26 18.96
N ARG A 48 67.94 56.54 20.07
CA ARG A 48 66.94 57.62 20.13
C ARG A 48 67.61 58.88 20.69
N LEU A 49 67.47 59.96 19.93
CA LEU A 49 67.91 61.31 20.27
C LEU A 49 67.26 61.79 21.57
N ARG A 50 68.06 62.45 22.41
CA ARG A 50 67.59 63.24 23.57
C ARG A 50 66.77 64.43 23.06
N PRO A 51 65.56 64.66 23.59
CA PRO A 51 64.97 65.99 23.57
C PRO A 51 65.62 66.82 24.68
N ASP A 52 66.28 67.92 24.29
CA ASP A 52 66.54 69.05 25.18
C ASP A 52 65.22 69.75 25.47
N PHE A 53 64.68 69.57 26.67
CA PHE A 53 63.70 70.48 27.23
C PHE A 53 63.98 70.62 28.73
N SER A 54 64.68 71.70 29.08
CA SER A 54 64.68 72.26 30.43
C SER A 54 63.27 72.75 30.77
N PRO A 55 62.76 72.48 31.98
CA PRO A 55 61.78 73.33 32.60
C PRO A 55 62.51 74.31 33.53
N GLU A 56 62.60 75.56 33.10
CA GLU A 56 62.78 76.68 34.03
C GLU A 56 61.53 76.78 34.93
N ASN A 57 61.78 76.84 36.25
CA ASN A 57 60.94 77.37 37.32
C ASN A 57 59.45 76.97 37.37
N ALA A 58 59.06 76.23 38.42
CA ALA A 58 58.41 76.79 39.61
C ALA A 58 57.63 75.72 40.42
N ALA A 59 57.84 75.77 41.74
CA ALA A 59 56.94 75.31 42.82
C ALA A 59 56.75 73.79 43.08
N ASP A 60 57.35 73.35 44.18
CA ASP A 60 56.73 72.57 45.27
C ASP A 60 56.28 71.11 45.00
N HIS A 61 57.13 70.11 45.29
CA HIS A 61 56.69 68.73 45.50
C HIS A 61 57.60 67.99 46.50
N SER A 62 57.04 67.57 47.64
CA SER A 62 57.69 66.70 48.62
C SER A 62 57.65 65.23 48.18
N PRO A 63 58.68 64.40 48.49
CA PRO A 63 58.74 62.98 48.14
C PRO A 63 57.60 62.12 48.72
N GLN A 64 56.99 62.58 49.81
CA GLN A 64 55.90 61.88 50.51
C GLN A 64 54.61 61.83 49.69
N SER A 65 54.32 62.84 48.85
CA SER A 65 53.12 62.87 48.01
C SER A 65 53.11 61.79 46.91
N PHE A 66 54.29 61.44 46.40
CA PHE A 66 54.43 60.42 45.35
C PHE A 66 54.29 59.01 45.92
N GLU A 67 54.90 58.74 47.07
CA GLU A 67 54.78 57.46 47.79
C GLU A 67 53.34 57.20 48.23
N GLU A 68 52.66 58.23 48.73
CA GLU A 68 51.24 58.17 49.10
C GLU A 68 50.34 57.93 47.88
N LYS A 69 50.65 58.52 46.71
CA LYS A 69 49.97 58.22 45.44
C LYS A 69 50.16 56.78 44.98
N ILE A 70 51.38 56.22 45.07
CA ILE A 70 51.65 54.83 44.69
C ILE A 70 50.95 53.86 45.63
N MET A 71 50.98 54.11 46.94
CA MET A 71 50.27 53.26 47.92
C MET A 71 48.75 53.34 47.75
N ASN A 72 48.20 54.51 47.44
CA ASN A 72 46.78 54.65 47.10
C ASN A 72 46.43 53.90 45.79
N MET A 73 47.33 53.89 44.80
CA MET A 73 47.12 53.18 43.55
C MET A 73 47.21 51.65 43.73
N LEU A 74 48.19 51.17 44.51
CA LEU A 74 48.35 49.75 44.86
C LEU A 74 47.19 49.22 45.73
N THR A 75 46.68 50.04 46.66
CA THR A 75 45.53 49.65 47.49
C THR A 75 44.23 49.65 46.67
N ALA A 76 44.04 50.61 45.76
CA ALA A 76 42.93 50.59 44.81
C ALA A 76 42.98 49.38 43.87
N TRP A 77 44.15 49.09 43.30
CA TRP A 77 44.36 47.93 42.44
C TRP A 77 44.14 46.60 43.17
N LYS A 78 44.64 46.48 44.41
CA LYS A 78 44.38 45.31 45.26
C LYS A 78 42.89 45.15 45.55
N LYS A 79 42.19 46.25 45.83
CA LYS A 79 40.74 46.25 46.06
C LYS A 79 39.98 45.81 44.79
N GLU A 80 40.37 46.27 43.61
CA GLU A 80 39.81 45.82 42.33
C GLU A 80 40.08 44.33 42.08
N GLN A 81 41.31 43.86 42.31
CA GLN A 81 41.68 42.44 42.24
C GLN A 81 40.85 41.58 43.19
N ASP A 82 40.68 41.99 44.45
CA ASP A 82 39.84 41.28 45.42
C ASP A 82 38.37 41.25 45.00
N THR A 83 37.86 42.32 44.38
CA THR A 83 36.50 42.33 43.83
C THR A 83 36.34 41.39 42.63
N MET A 84 37.33 41.34 41.73
CA MET A 84 37.33 40.41 40.59
C MET A 84 37.44 38.96 41.04
N LEU A 85 38.32 38.66 42.00
CA LEU A 85 38.46 37.31 42.56
C LEU A 85 37.19 36.84 43.28
N LYS A 86 36.49 37.73 43.98
CA LYS A 86 35.19 37.41 44.59
C LYS A 86 34.11 37.16 43.54
N SER A 87 34.06 37.96 42.48
CA SER A 87 33.15 37.74 41.34
C SER A 87 33.43 36.39 40.68
N LEU A 88 34.69 36.11 40.33
CA LEU A 88 35.10 34.87 39.71
C LEU A 88 34.81 33.66 40.60
N SER A 89 35.02 33.78 41.92
CA SER A 89 34.67 32.72 42.87
C SER A 89 33.16 32.48 42.94
N SER A 90 32.35 33.53 42.78
CA SER A 90 30.89 33.42 42.70
C SER A 90 30.47 32.68 41.43
N ASP A 91 31.02 33.08 40.29
CA ASP A 91 30.74 32.46 38.99
C ASP A 91 31.15 30.97 38.98
N ILE A 92 32.28 30.63 39.59
CA ILE A 92 32.74 29.23 39.75
C ILE A 92 31.75 28.39 40.57
N LEU A 93 31.15 28.97 41.61
CA LEU A 93 30.13 28.27 42.41
C LEU A 93 28.86 28.04 41.60
N GLU A 94 28.44 29.03 40.80
CA GLU A 94 27.27 28.93 39.93
C GLU A 94 27.48 27.89 38.82
N VAL A 95 28.64 27.87 38.16
CA VAL A 95 29.00 26.85 37.16
C VAL A 95 29.04 25.46 37.79
N LYS A 96 29.57 25.32 39.01
CA LYS A 96 29.53 24.03 39.74
C LYS A 96 28.11 23.58 40.02
N GLN A 97 27.22 24.50 40.37
CA GLN A 97 25.82 24.18 40.64
C GLN A 97 25.11 23.75 39.36
N GLN A 98 25.27 24.50 38.26
CA GLN A 98 24.74 24.14 36.95
C GLN A 98 25.24 22.76 36.48
N ASN A 99 26.53 22.46 36.67
CA ASN A 99 27.10 21.15 36.33
C ASN A 99 26.46 19.99 37.12
N ARG A 100 26.11 20.19 38.39
CA ARG A 100 25.38 19.17 39.18
C ARG A 100 23.96 18.95 38.67
N GLU A 101 23.28 20.04 38.27
CA GLU A 101 21.93 19.98 37.71
C GLU A 101 21.93 19.27 36.36
N ILE A 102 22.89 19.58 35.48
CA ILE A 102 23.09 18.89 34.20
C ILE A 102 23.34 17.40 34.42
N GLN A 103 24.20 17.02 35.38
CA GLN A 103 24.43 15.61 35.70
C GLN A 103 23.15 14.89 36.15
N LYS A 104 22.32 15.56 36.97
CA LYS A 104 21.04 15.00 37.41
C LYS A 104 20.08 14.79 36.24
N ILE A 105 19.96 15.78 35.35
CA ILE A 105 19.11 15.69 34.16
C ILE A 105 19.59 14.58 33.23
N ASN A 106 20.91 14.42 33.03
CA ASN A 106 21.47 13.36 32.20
C ASN A 106 21.08 11.96 32.71
N ILE A 107 21.12 11.75 34.03
CA ILE A 107 20.66 10.48 34.64
C ILE A 107 19.16 10.25 34.39
N GLU A 108 18.34 11.29 34.45
CA GLU A 108 16.90 11.17 34.16
C GLU A 108 16.64 10.92 32.67
N ILE A 109 17.42 11.53 31.78
CA ILE A 109 17.38 11.28 30.33
C ILE A 109 17.77 9.84 30.02
N GLU A 110 18.85 9.32 30.61
CA GLU A 110 19.29 7.93 30.44
C GLU A 110 18.18 6.94 30.81
N LYS A 111 17.52 7.14 31.95
CA LYS A 111 16.37 6.32 32.37
C LYS A 111 15.19 6.42 31.41
N SER A 112 14.89 7.62 30.91
CA SER A 112 13.83 7.83 29.93
C SER A 112 14.11 7.09 28.62
N ILE A 113 15.36 7.16 28.14
CA ILE A 113 15.81 6.43 26.94
C ILE A 113 15.69 4.93 27.13
N GLU A 114 16.09 4.41 28.31
CA GLU A 114 15.96 2.98 28.62
C GLU A 114 14.49 2.52 28.59
N ASN A 115 13.58 3.30 29.18
CA ASN A 115 12.14 3.01 29.16
C ASN A 115 11.58 3.04 27.72
N ILE A 116 11.94 4.05 26.93
CA ILE A 116 11.52 4.16 25.53
C ILE A 116 12.02 2.96 24.72
N ASN A 117 13.26 2.52 24.92
CA ASN A 117 13.82 1.36 24.24
C ASN A 117 13.05 0.07 24.59
N LEU A 118 12.66 -0.09 25.86
CA LEU A 118 11.86 -1.23 26.30
C LEU A 118 10.46 -1.22 25.64
N GLU A 119 9.79 -0.07 25.62
CA GLU A 119 8.50 0.08 24.95
C GLU A 119 8.61 -0.12 23.43
N TYR A 120 9.69 0.37 22.83
CA TYR A 120 9.98 0.20 21.40
C TYR A 120 10.14 -1.26 21.02
N GLU A 121 10.90 -2.03 21.80
CA GLU A 121 11.07 -3.47 21.55
C GLU A 121 9.76 -4.23 21.74
N SER A 122 8.96 -3.88 22.76
CA SER A 122 7.62 -4.44 22.96
C SER A 122 6.70 -4.16 21.76
N MET A 123 6.67 -2.91 21.27
CA MET A 123 5.90 -2.53 20.09
C MET A 123 6.38 -3.26 18.84
N ARG A 124 7.69 -3.37 18.65
CA ARG A 124 8.29 -4.09 17.52
C ARG A 124 7.88 -5.57 17.53
N GLN A 125 7.89 -6.22 18.70
CA GLN A 125 7.42 -7.59 18.85
C GLN A 125 5.93 -7.75 18.57
N LEU A 126 5.10 -6.81 19.05
CA LEU A 126 3.66 -6.82 18.78
C LEU A 126 3.37 -6.66 17.28
N ILE A 127 4.04 -5.73 16.61
CA ILE A 127 3.91 -5.54 15.16
C ILE A 127 4.29 -6.83 14.42
N GLY A 128 5.42 -7.45 14.77
CA GLY A 128 5.83 -8.71 14.15
C GLY A 128 4.81 -9.85 14.34
N LYS A 129 4.19 -9.94 15.53
CA LYS A 129 3.10 -10.90 15.77
C LYS A 129 1.87 -10.60 14.92
N LEU A 130 1.43 -9.34 14.88
CA LEU A 130 0.27 -8.93 14.09
C LEU A 130 0.46 -9.15 12.59
N GLU A 131 1.66 -8.89 12.07
CA GLU A 131 2.00 -9.16 10.67
C GLU A 131 1.94 -10.66 10.36
N LYS A 132 2.47 -11.49 11.26
CA LYS A 132 2.41 -12.95 11.15
C LYS A 132 0.97 -13.46 11.19
N ASP A 133 0.18 -13.03 12.19
CA ASP A 133 -1.21 -13.41 12.35
C ASP A 133 -2.04 -12.99 11.12
N ARG A 134 -1.78 -11.79 10.58
CA ARG A 134 -2.42 -11.32 9.34
C ARG A 134 -2.08 -12.23 8.16
N ALA A 135 -0.83 -12.64 8.00
CA ALA A 135 -0.43 -13.53 6.92
C ALA A 135 -1.09 -14.92 7.02
N GLU A 136 -1.18 -15.46 8.24
CA GLU A 136 -1.87 -16.72 8.52
C GLU A 136 -3.38 -16.61 8.25
N GLN A 137 -4.03 -15.54 8.72
CA GLN A 137 -5.44 -15.27 8.46
C GLN A 137 -5.73 -15.11 6.97
N CYS A 138 -4.91 -14.37 6.23
CA CYS A 138 -5.06 -14.23 4.78
C CYS A 138 -4.97 -15.59 4.06
N SER A 139 -4.04 -16.45 4.50
CA SER A 139 -3.89 -17.80 3.95
C SER A 139 -5.10 -18.68 4.26
N TYR A 140 -5.60 -18.62 5.49
CA TYR A 140 -6.78 -19.35 5.93
C TYR A 140 -8.05 -18.90 5.21
N ILE A 141 -8.25 -17.59 5.04
CA ILE A 141 -9.37 -17.04 4.27
C ILE A 141 -9.32 -17.53 2.82
N ALA A 142 -8.15 -17.50 2.17
CA ALA A 142 -7.99 -17.98 0.81
C ALA A 142 -8.33 -19.49 0.69
N GLU A 143 -7.96 -20.29 1.69
CA GLU A 143 -8.32 -21.71 1.74
C GLU A 143 -9.83 -21.92 1.91
N LEU A 144 -10.47 -21.14 2.80
CA LEU A 144 -11.92 -21.20 3.01
C LEU A 144 -12.69 -20.79 1.75
N GLU A 145 -12.30 -19.68 1.10
CA GLU A 145 -12.90 -19.24 -0.16
C GLU A 145 -12.79 -20.32 -1.24
N ARG A 146 -11.64 -20.99 -1.34
CA ARG A 146 -11.45 -22.12 -2.26
C ARG A 146 -12.39 -23.28 -1.92
N ARG A 147 -12.49 -23.67 -0.64
CA ARG A 147 -13.41 -24.74 -0.21
C ARG A 147 -14.86 -24.40 -0.51
N VAL A 148 -15.29 -23.16 -0.27
CA VAL A 148 -16.63 -22.69 -0.58
C VAL A 148 -16.90 -22.80 -2.08
N LEU A 149 -15.95 -22.37 -2.92
CA LEU A 149 -16.07 -22.47 -4.38
C LEU A 149 -16.15 -23.93 -4.85
N ASP A 150 -15.33 -24.82 -4.29
CA ASP A 150 -15.37 -26.25 -4.60
C ASP A 150 -16.74 -26.85 -4.23
N LEU A 151 -17.30 -26.46 -3.08
CA LEU A 151 -18.65 -26.86 -2.65
C LEU A 151 -19.72 -26.31 -3.60
N GLU A 152 -19.71 -25.02 -3.93
CA GLU A 152 -20.66 -24.39 -4.86
C GLU A 152 -20.69 -25.13 -6.21
N ASN A 153 -19.52 -25.47 -6.73
CA ASN A 153 -19.38 -26.24 -7.98
C ASN A 153 -19.89 -27.69 -7.83
N SER A 154 -19.61 -28.35 -6.71
CA SER A 154 -20.00 -29.74 -6.46
C SER A 154 -21.51 -29.93 -6.18
N CYS A 155 -22.17 -28.90 -5.63
CA CYS A 155 -23.59 -28.95 -5.29
C CYS A 155 -24.51 -28.87 -6.51
N ARG A 156 -24.06 -28.23 -7.60
CA ARG A 156 -24.86 -28.01 -8.82
C ARG A 156 -24.10 -28.37 -10.10
N PRO A 157 -23.61 -29.62 -10.25
CA PRO A 157 -22.69 -30.00 -11.31
C PRO A 157 -23.38 -30.19 -12.67
N ALA A 158 -24.71 -30.39 -12.67
CA ALA A 158 -25.55 -30.68 -13.83
C ALA A 158 -26.46 -29.50 -14.21
N THR A 159 -26.05 -28.26 -13.90
CA THR A 159 -26.87 -27.07 -14.07
C THR A 159 -26.41 -26.19 -15.24
N ILE A 160 -27.35 -25.71 -16.05
CA ILE A 160 -27.12 -24.72 -17.10
C ILE A 160 -27.97 -23.46 -16.89
N GLU A 161 -27.56 -22.38 -17.54
CA GLU A 161 -28.31 -21.13 -17.67
C GLU A 161 -28.66 -20.89 -19.14
N ILE A 162 -29.95 -20.67 -19.41
CA ILE A 162 -30.46 -20.21 -20.70
C ILE A 162 -30.81 -18.72 -20.57
N ARG A 163 -30.07 -17.88 -21.30
CA ARG A 163 -30.17 -16.42 -21.22
C ARG A 163 -30.90 -15.85 -22.43
N ASN A 164 -31.46 -14.66 -22.26
CA ASN A 164 -32.20 -13.89 -23.27
C ASN A 164 -33.51 -14.50 -23.77
N VAL A 165 -34.08 -15.45 -23.04
CA VAL A 165 -35.45 -15.91 -23.29
C VAL A 165 -36.42 -14.84 -22.79
N PRO A 166 -37.34 -14.33 -23.64
CA PRO A 166 -38.34 -13.34 -23.24
C PRO A 166 -39.10 -13.76 -21.99
N PHE A 167 -39.28 -12.83 -21.05
CA PHE A 167 -40.07 -13.05 -19.84
C PHE A 167 -41.56 -12.88 -20.12
N LYS A 168 -42.37 -13.78 -19.56
CA LYS A 168 -43.84 -13.68 -19.54
C LYS A 168 -44.31 -13.58 -18.08
N GLU A 169 -45.33 -12.77 -17.81
CA GLU A 169 -45.91 -12.69 -16.47
C GLU A 169 -46.64 -14.00 -16.11
N ALA A 170 -46.51 -14.42 -14.85
CA ALA A 170 -47.10 -15.67 -14.31
C ALA A 170 -46.66 -16.96 -15.03
N GLU A 171 -45.38 -17.10 -15.34
CA GLU A 171 -44.82 -18.35 -15.87
C GLU A 171 -44.91 -19.51 -14.87
N THR A 172 -45.42 -20.66 -15.34
CA THR A 172 -45.46 -21.91 -14.56
C THR A 172 -44.22 -22.77 -14.85
N SER A 173 -43.80 -23.62 -13.90
CA SER A 173 -42.67 -24.56 -14.10
C SER A 173 -42.82 -25.45 -15.34
N SER A 174 -44.04 -25.89 -15.67
CA SER A 174 -44.30 -26.65 -16.90
C SER A 174 -44.05 -25.84 -18.19
N GLU A 175 -44.40 -24.55 -18.21
CA GLU A 175 -44.14 -23.69 -19.37
C GLU A 175 -42.62 -23.49 -19.57
N LEU A 176 -41.87 -23.27 -18.48
CA LEU A 176 -40.42 -23.18 -18.54
C LEU A 176 -39.79 -24.49 -19.04
N THR A 177 -40.29 -25.63 -18.56
CA THR A 177 -39.85 -26.96 -18.99
C THR A 177 -40.10 -27.16 -20.49
N SER A 178 -41.26 -26.74 -21.01
CA SER A 178 -41.55 -26.76 -22.45
C SER A 178 -40.56 -25.90 -23.25
N ILE A 179 -40.21 -24.71 -22.76
CA ILE A 179 -39.20 -23.84 -23.40
C ILE A 179 -37.83 -24.52 -23.42
N VAL A 180 -37.42 -25.15 -22.32
CA VAL A 180 -36.15 -25.88 -22.22
C VAL A 180 -36.11 -27.03 -23.23
N ILE A 181 -37.19 -27.82 -23.31
CA ILE A 181 -37.31 -28.93 -24.27
C ILE A 181 -37.24 -28.40 -25.70
N LYS A 182 -38.00 -27.36 -26.05
CA LYS A 182 -37.93 -26.72 -27.39
C LYS A 182 -36.51 -26.24 -27.72
N THR A 183 -35.83 -25.64 -26.73
CA THR A 183 -34.44 -25.20 -26.88
C THR A 183 -33.52 -26.39 -27.17
N CYS A 184 -33.66 -27.49 -26.43
CA CYS A 184 -32.88 -28.71 -26.61
C CYS A 184 -33.17 -29.41 -27.95
N THR A 185 -34.42 -29.39 -28.41
CA THR A 185 -34.83 -29.91 -29.72
C THR A 185 -34.24 -29.09 -30.85
N ALA A 186 -34.27 -27.76 -30.75
CA ALA A 186 -33.70 -26.86 -31.74
C ALA A 186 -32.20 -27.11 -31.98
N ILE A 187 -31.45 -27.37 -30.90
CA ILE A 187 -30.01 -27.70 -30.97
C ILE A 187 -29.73 -29.20 -31.19
N GLN A 188 -30.77 -30.02 -31.41
CA GLN A 188 -30.66 -31.47 -31.63
C GLN A 188 -29.99 -32.24 -30.47
N ALA A 189 -30.14 -31.76 -29.24
CA ALA A 189 -29.60 -32.43 -28.05
C ALA A 189 -30.45 -33.60 -27.56
N GLY A 190 -31.71 -33.74 -28.02
CA GLY A 190 -32.60 -34.87 -27.69
C GLY A 190 -32.71 -35.14 -26.19
N VAL A 191 -33.36 -34.22 -25.47
CA VAL A 191 -33.55 -34.27 -24.00
C VAL A 191 -35.03 -34.46 -23.69
N ASN A 192 -35.32 -35.42 -22.81
CA ASN A 192 -36.67 -35.70 -22.35
C ASN A 192 -36.98 -34.93 -21.05
N GLU A 193 -38.26 -34.68 -20.79
CA GLU A 193 -38.72 -34.04 -19.55
C GLU A 193 -38.27 -34.79 -18.30
N SER A 194 -38.23 -36.12 -18.33
CA SER A 194 -37.76 -36.95 -17.22
C SER A 194 -36.28 -36.77 -16.86
N GLN A 195 -35.49 -36.14 -17.73
CA GLN A 195 -34.07 -35.86 -17.48
C GLN A 195 -33.85 -34.51 -16.80
N ILE A 196 -34.90 -33.71 -16.64
CA ILE A 196 -34.90 -32.41 -15.99
C ILE A 196 -35.31 -32.61 -14.53
N ARG A 197 -34.47 -32.16 -13.60
CA ARG A 197 -34.73 -32.22 -12.15
C ARG A 197 -35.53 -31.02 -11.68
N ASP A 198 -35.12 -29.82 -12.09
CA ASP A 198 -35.75 -28.56 -11.68
C ASP A 198 -35.52 -27.46 -12.72
N VAL A 199 -36.47 -26.53 -12.82
CA VAL A 199 -36.44 -25.38 -13.74
C VAL A 199 -37.06 -24.16 -13.09
N TYR A 200 -36.32 -23.06 -13.08
CA TYR A 200 -36.80 -21.80 -12.53
C TYR A 200 -36.07 -20.60 -13.17
N ARG A 201 -36.61 -19.40 -12.98
CA ARG A 201 -35.90 -18.16 -13.32
C ARG A 201 -35.18 -17.58 -12.11
N LEU A 202 -34.00 -17.01 -12.34
CA LEU A 202 -33.31 -16.26 -11.28
C LEU A 202 -34.15 -15.05 -10.82
N PRO A 203 -34.10 -14.68 -9.52
CA PRO A 203 -34.76 -13.49 -9.02
C PRO A 203 -34.17 -12.22 -9.66
N GLY A 204 -35.00 -11.19 -9.87
CA GLY A 204 -34.58 -9.95 -10.51
C GLY A 204 -35.75 -9.08 -10.97
N LYS A 205 -35.44 -7.90 -11.56
CA LYS A 205 -36.43 -6.97 -12.10
C LYS A 205 -37.22 -7.60 -13.25
N LYS A 206 -38.54 -7.41 -13.29
CA LYS A 206 -39.46 -8.00 -14.28
C LYS A 206 -39.22 -7.50 -15.71
N GLU A 207 -38.72 -6.28 -15.86
CA GLU A 207 -38.43 -5.65 -17.16
C GLU A 207 -37.23 -6.29 -17.90
N LEU A 208 -36.43 -7.10 -17.21
CA LEU A 208 -35.26 -7.76 -17.78
C LEU A 208 -35.58 -9.22 -18.09
N ASN A 209 -35.04 -9.73 -19.20
CA ASN A 209 -35.11 -11.15 -19.55
C ASN A 209 -34.22 -11.97 -18.60
N ARG A 210 -34.76 -12.34 -17.43
CA ARG A 210 -34.06 -13.08 -16.39
C ARG A 210 -33.66 -14.48 -16.90
N PRO A 211 -32.43 -14.95 -16.65
CA PRO A 211 -32.00 -16.27 -17.09
C PRO A 211 -32.90 -17.38 -16.51
N ILE A 212 -33.16 -18.40 -17.32
CA ILE A 212 -33.75 -19.66 -16.89
C ILE A 212 -32.60 -20.56 -16.45
N VAL A 213 -32.69 -21.09 -15.24
CA VAL A 213 -31.78 -22.10 -14.69
C VAL A 213 -32.44 -23.45 -14.85
N VAL A 214 -31.68 -24.41 -15.35
CA VAL A 214 -32.13 -25.79 -15.56
C VAL A 214 -31.15 -26.71 -14.87
N GLU A 215 -31.65 -27.53 -13.97
CA GLU A 215 -30.89 -28.62 -13.34
C GLU A 215 -31.28 -29.94 -14.00
N PHE A 216 -30.30 -30.64 -14.57
CA PHE A 216 -30.50 -31.98 -15.12
C PHE A 216 -30.23 -33.06 -14.07
N LEU A 217 -30.76 -34.26 -14.30
CA LEU A 217 -30.49 -35.40 -13.42
C LEU A 217 -29.01 -35.81 -13.41
N THR A 218 -28.29 -35.65 -14.51
CA THR A 218 -26.91 -36.12 -14.66
C THR A 218 -26.02 -35.13 -15.43
N VAL A 219 -24.73 -35.11 -15.11
CA VAL A 219 -23.73 -34.26 -15.76
C VAL A 219 -23.55 -34.56 -17.26
N PRO A 220 -23.57 -35.83 -17.73
CA PRO A 220 -23.46 -36.12 -19.16
C PRO A 220 -24.59 -35.49 -20.00
N VAL A 221 -25.81 -35.38 -19.46
CA VAL A 221 -26.91 -34.68 -20.15
C VAL A 221 -26.61 -33.20 -20.28
N LYS A 222 -26.11 -32.56 -19.20
CA LYS A 222 -25.63 -31.17 -19.23
C LYS A 222 -24.55 -30.97 -20.31
N ASP A 223 -23.53 -31.83 -20.31
CA ASP A 223 -22.41 -31.73 -21.25
C ASP A 223 -22.84 -31.94 -22.70
N LYS A 224 -23.76 -32.88 -22.94
CA LYS A 224 -24.39 -33.09 -24.25
C LYS A 224 -25.11 -31.83 -24.73
N VAL A 225 -25.91 -31.20 -23.89
CA VAL A 225 -26.65 -29.96 -24.22
C VAL A 225 -25.70 -28.80 -24.52
N LEU A 226 -24.67 -28.60 -23.69
CA LEU A 226 -23.67 -27.55 -23.90
C LEU A 226 -22.86 -27.79 -25.18
N GLY A 227 -22.46 -29.04 -25.44
CA GLY A 227 -21.76 -29.44 -26.66
C GLY A 227 -22.59 -29.21 -27.91
N ALA A 228 -23.87 -29.65 -27.89
CA ALA A 228 -24.81 -29.47 -28.99
C ALA A 228 -25.07 -27.99 -29.28
N SER A 229 -25.24 -27.15 -28.25
CA SER A 229 -25.39 -25.70 -28.39
C SER A 229 -24.17 -25.04 -29.04
N ARG A 230 -22.95 -25.45 -28.65
CA ARG A 230 -21.71 -24.96 -29.27
C ARG A 230 -21.61 -25.40 -30.74
N ALA A 231 -21.89 -26.66 -31.03
CA ALA A 231 -21.87 -27.22 -32.39
C ALA A 231 -22.89 -26.52 -33.29
N PHE A 232 -24.12 -26.33 -32.81
CA PHE A 232 -25.19 -25.62 -33.53
C PHE A 232 -24.77 -24.22 -33.96
N ASN A 233 -24.02 -23.49 -33.12
CA ASN A 233 -23.63 -22.11 -33.37
C ASN A 233 -22.30 -21.95 -34.13
N LYS A 234 -21.48 -23.00 -34.26
CA LYS A 234 -20.09 -22.91 -34.74
C LYS A 234 -20.01 -22.39 -36.17
N ASP A 235 -20.82 -22.96 -37.06
CA ASP A 235 -20.75 -22.72 -38.50
C ASP A 235 -21.92 -21.86 -39.03
N ARG A 236 -22.71 -21.27 -38.12
CA ARG A 236 -23.88 -20.45 -38.46
C ARG A 236 -23.57 -18.95 -38.41
N ALA A 237 -24.15 -18.22 -39.37
CA ALA A 237 -24.18 -16.77 -39.34
C ALA A 237 -24.89 -16.25 -38.08
N THR A 238 -24.56 -15.03 -37.65
CA THR A 238 -25.05 -14.48 -36.38
C THR A 238 -26.58 -14.44 -36.26
N ALA A 239 -27.29 -14.23 -37.37
CA ALA A 239 -28.76 -14.26 -37.40
C ALA A 239 -29.35 -15.68 -37.19
N ASP A 240 -28.66 -16.70 -37.69
CA ASP A 240 -29.13 -18.10 -37.70
C ASP A 240 -28.66 -18.91 -36.49
N LYS A 241 -27.84 -18.31 -35.63
CA LYS A 241 -27.50 -18.85 -34.31
C LYS A 241 -28.77 -19.04 -33.47
N LEU A 242 -28.65 -19.85 -32.42
CA LEU A 242 -29.76 -20.15 -31.53
C LEU A 242 -30.46 -18.86 -31.08
N ASN A 243 -31.74 -18.74 -31.42
CA ASN A 243 -32.50 -17.51 -31.25
C ASN A 243 -33.96 -17.83 -30.87
N THR A 244 -34.72 -16.81 -30.50
CA THR A 244 -36.12 -16.94 -30.06
C THR A 244 -37.06 -17.54 -31.13
N GLY A 245 -36.74 -17.39 -32.42
CA GLY A 245 -37.50 -18.02 -33.51
C GLY A 245 -37.44 -19.54 -33.47
N HIS A 246 -36.27 -20.11 -33.15
CA HIS A 246 -36.06 -21.56 -33.06
C HIS A 246 -36.89 -22.24 -31.96
N ILE A 247 -37.32 -21.49 -30.96
CA ILE A 247 -38.15 -21.99 -29.85
C ILE A 247 -39.62 -21.54 -29.97
N GLY A 248 -40.02 -21.01 -31.13
CA GLY A 248 -41.41 -20.72 -31.48
C GLY A 248 -41.92 -19.35 -31.03
N TYR A 249 -41.05 -18.41 -30.65
CA TYR A 249 -41.50 -17.02 -30.44
C TYR A 249 -41.61 -16.28 -31.77
N THR A 250 -42.74 -15.62 -31.97
CA THR A 250 -43.03 -14.80 -33.14
C THR A 250 -42.50 -13.38 -32.98
N GLY A 251 -42.08 -12.75 -34.08
CA GLY A 251 -41.59 -11.36 -34.10
C GLY A 251 -40.07 -11.24 -34.29
N ILE A 252 -39.48 -10.18 -33.73
CA ILE A 252 -38.05 -9.90 -33.87
C ILE A 252 -37.24 -10.99 -33.16
N GLN A 253 -36.43 -11.72 -33.92
CA GLN A 253 -35.58 -12.78 -33.40
C GLN A 253 -34.47 -12.20 -32.52
N LYS A 254 -34.35 -12.71 -31.30
CA LYS A 254 -33.29 -12.34 -30.35
C LYS A 254 -32.39 -13.54 -30.07
N PRO A 255 -31.07 -13.34 -29.96
CA PRO A 255 -30.15 -14.44 -29.69
C PRO A 255 -30.36 -15.00 -28.29
N ILE A 256 -30.38 -16.34 -28.19
CA ILE A 256 -30.47 -17.10 -26.94
C ILE A 256 -29.11 -17.73 -26.68
N TYR A 257 -28.64 -17.62 -25.43
CA TYR A 257 -27.35 -18.17 -25.03
C TYR A 257 -27.54 -19.27 -24.02
N VAL A 258 -26.95 -20.44 -24.29
CA VAL A 258 -26.88 -21.55 -23.35
C VAL A 258 -25.48 -21.59 -22.78
N ALA A 259 -25.36 -21.42 -21.46
CA ALA A 259 -24.09 -21.42 -20.75
C ALA A 259 -24.16 -22.37 -19.55
N GLU A 260 -23.00 -22.83 -19.10
CA GLU A 260 -22.90 -23.52 -17.82
C GLU A 260 -23.23 -22.56 -16.68
N HIS A 261 -23.83 -23.07 -15.60
CA HIS A 261 -24.08 -22.25 -14.42
C HIS A 261 -22.75 -21.77 -13.81
N LEU A 262 -22.68 -20.47 -13.54
CA LEU A 262 -21.48 -19.84 -13.02
C LEU A 262 -21.77 -19.30 -11.62
N PRO A 263 -21.05 -19.77 -10.58
CA PRO A 263 -21.18 -19.22 -9.24
C PRO A 263 -20.94 -17.71 -9.22
N THR A 264 -21.57 -17.01 -8.27
CA THR A 264 -21.52 -15.54 -8.20
C THR A 264 -20.10 -15.02 -7.97
N SER A 265 -19.31 -15.73 -7.16
CA SER A 265 -17.88 -15.50 -6.94
C SER A 265 -17.10 -15.51 -8.25
N MET A 266 -17.31 -16.54 -9.07
CA MET A 266 -16.63 -16.71 -10.36
C MET A 266 -17.15 -15.79 -11.46
N ARG A 267 -18.39 -15.28 -11.37
CA ARG A 267 -18.95 -14.36 -12.37
C ARG A 267 -18.13 -13.09 -12.51
N LYS A 268 -17.66 -12.52 -11.40
CA LYS A 268 -16.77 -11.36 -11.39
C LYS A 268 -15.41 -11.71 -12.01
N LEU A 269 -14.82 -12.83 -11.60
CA LEU A 269 -13.53 -13.27 -12.14
C LEU A 269 -13.59 -13.55 -13.64
N PHE A 270 -14.68 -14.14 -14.13
CA PHE A 270 -14.86 -14.43 -15.56
C PHE A 270 -15.01 -13.14 -16.38
N TYR A 271 -15.71 -12.14 -15.85
CA TYR A 271 -15.77 -10.82 -16.47
C TYR A 271 -14.38 -10.20 -16.60
N GLU A 272 -13.61 -10.18 -15.51
CA GLU A 272 -12.24 -9.65 -15.50
C GLU A 272 -11.31 -10.44 -16.42
N ALA A 273 -11.43 -11.78 -16.45
CA ALA A 273 -10.66 -12.62 -17.36
C ALA A 273 -10.98 -12.33 -18.84
N ARG A 274 -12.23 -12.01 -19.20
CA ARG A 274 -12.58 -11.59 -20.56
C ARG A 274 -12.03 -10.21 -20.91
N ASN A 275 -12.07 -9.26 -19.98
CA ASN A 275 -11.45 -7.95 -20.18
C ASN A 275 -9.95 -8.10 -20.37
N PHE A 276 -9.30 -8.88 -19.51
CA PHE A 276 -7.88 -9.20 -19.61
C PHE A 276 -7.55 -9.85 -20.95
N ALA A 277 -8.38 -10.77 -21.43
CA ALA A 277 -8.19 -11.43 -22.72
C ALA A 277 -8.20 -10.42 -23.88
N ASN A 278 -9.16 -9.49 -23.87
CA ASN A 278 -9.28 -8.45 -24.89
C ASN A 278 -8.08 -7.49 -24.87
N THR A 279 -7.61 -7.10 -23.68
CA THR A 279 -6.47 -6.17 -23.54
C THR A 279 -5.13 -6.82 -23.85
N ASN A 280 -4.95 -8.11 -23.54
CA ASN A 280 -3.67 -8.82 -23.66
C ASN A 280 -3.63 -9.81 -24.84
N THR A 281 -4.45 -9.60 -25.87
CA THR A 281 -4.44 -10.37 -27.13
C THR A 281 -4.69 -11.88 -26.99
N TYR A 282 -5.48 -12.30 -25.99
CA TYR A 282 -5.95 -13.69 -25.93
C TYR A 282 -7.16 -13.88 -26.83
N LYS A 283 -7.07 -14.78 -27.81
CA LYS A 283 -8.17 -15.06 -28.76
C LYS A 283 -9.35 -15.77 -28.10
N PHE A 284 -9.12 -16.55 -27.04
CA PHE A 284 -10.17 -17.37 -26.41
C PHE A 284 -10.21 -17.20 -24.89
N CYS A 285 -11.42 -17.02 -24.38
CA CYS A 285 -11.75 -17.03 -22.95
C CYS A 285 -13.07 -17.77 -22.75
N TRP A 286 -13.08 -18.86 -21.98
CA TRP A 286 -14.29 -19.65 -21.75
C TRP A 286 -14.34 -20.22 -20.34
N PHE A 287 -15.55 -20.58 -19.91
CA PHE A 287 -15.80 -21.27 -18.66
C PHE A 287 -16.24 -22.71 -18.96
N GLN A 288 -15.68 -23.67 -18.22
CA GLN A 288 -16.02 -25.08 -18.34
C GLN A 288 -15.71 -25.82 -17.04
N ASN A 289 -16.63 -26.64 -16.56
CA ASN A 289 -16.44 -27.53 -15.40
C ASN A 289 -15.92 -26.78 -14.17
N GLY A 290 -16.51 -25.62 -13.85
CA GLY A 290 -16.09 -24.83 -12.69
C GLY A 290 -14.78 -24.05 -12.88
N LYS A 291 -14.17 -24.06 -14.07
CA LYS A 291 -12.86 -23.44 -14.33
C LYS A 291 -12.92 -22.43 -15.47
N ILE A 292 -12.18 -21.35 -15.33
CA ILE A 292 -12.01 -20.32 -16.37
C ILE A 292 -10.72 -20.61 -17.11
N PHE A 293 -10.78 -20.60 -18.44
CA PHE A 293 -9.65 -20.87 -19.31
C PHE A 293 -9.38 -19.67 -20.23
N LEU A 294 -8.10 -19.39 -20.42
CA LEU A 294 -7.58 -18.43 -21.39
C LEU A 294 -6.66 -19.14 -22.39
N ARG A 295 -6.71 -18.73 -23.66
CA ARG A 295 -5.79 -19.22 -24.69
C ARG A 295 -5.43 -18.10 -25.67
N LYS A 296 -4.14 -17.94 -25.95
CA LYS A 296 -3.61 -16.88 -26.82
C LYS A 296 -3.98 -17.10 -28.27
N LYS A 297 -3.52 -18.20 -28.87
CA LYS A 297 -3.83 -18.59 -30.26
C LYS A 297 -4.36 -20.01 -30.34
N GLU A 298 -4.90 -20.35 -31.49
CA GLU A 298 -5.33 -21.72 -31.77
C GLU A 298 -4.11 -22.66 -31.76
N GLY A 299 -4.22 -23.80 -31.08
CA GLY A 299 -3.09 -24.71 -30.85
C GLY A 299 -2.27 -24.43 -29.59
N ASP A 300 -2.34 -23.23 -29.01
CA ASP A 300 -1.59 -22.92 -27.77
C ASP A 300 -2.17 -23.64 -26.54
N LYS A 301 -1.30 -23.89 -25.55
CA LYS A 301 -1.72 -24.37 -24.23
C LYS A 301 -2.69 -23.37 -23.59
N SER A 302 -3.79 -23.89 -23.05
CA SER A 302 -4.73 -23.08 -22.29
C SER A 302 -4.25 -22.89 -20.85
N VAL A 303 -4.42 -21.68 -20.32
CA VAL A 303 -4.12 -21.33 -18.93
C VAL A 303 -5.40 -21.32 -18.13
N VAL A 304 -5.37 -21.86 -16.91
CA VAL A 304 -6.50 -21.80 -15.97
C VAL A 304 -6.38 -20.54 -15.12
N VAL A 305 -7.45 -19.76 -15.05
CA VAL A 305 -7.54 -18.59 -14.17
C VAL A 305 -8.34 -18.99 -12.94
N SER A 306 -7.66 -19.11 -11.80
CA SER A 306 -8.28 -19.46 -10.50
C SER A 306 -8.53 -18.23 -9.62
N SER A 307 -7.78 -17.14 -9.82
CA SER A 307 -7.91 -15.92 -9.01
C SER A 307 -7.54 -14.66 -9.78
N MET A 308 -7.82 -13.49 -9.19
CA MET A 308 -7.34 -12.20 -9.72
C MET A 308 -5.81 -12.09 -9.71
N SER A 309 -5.13 -12.74 -8.75
CA SER A 309 -3.66 -12.79 -8.71
C SER A 309 -3.09 -13.52 -9.92
N SER A 310 -3.75 -14.60 -10.36
CA SER A 310 -3.36 -15.33 -11.58
C SER A 310 -3.38 -14.44 -12.83
N LEU A 311 -4.34 -13.50 -12.93
CA LEU A 311 -4.35 -12.53 -14.03
C LEU A 311 -3.19 -11.53 -13.95
N LYS A 312 -2.82 -11.09 -12.74
CA LYS A 312 -1.67 -10.20 -12.53
C LYS A 312 -0.35 -10.88 -12.85
N GLU A 313 -0.21 -12.17 -12.53
CA GLU A 313 0.96 -12.97 -12.88
C GLU A 313 1.11 -13.10 -14.40
N LEU A 314 0.01 -13.33 -15.11
CA LEU A 314 0.01 -13.41 -16.58
C LEU A 314 0.32 -12.08 -17.29
N GLN A 315 0.23 -10.96 -16.56
CA GLN A 315 0.60 -9.65 -17.07
C GLN A 315 2.11 -9.39 -17.01
N LYS A 316 2.84 -10.09 -16.13
CA LYS A 316 4.28 -9.92 -16.02
C LYS A 316 4.95 -10.51 -17.28
N PRO A 317 5.84 -9.77 -17.96
CA PRO A 317 6.62 -10.34 -19.05
C PRO A 317 7.44 -11.51 -18.50
N LEU A 318 7.49 -12.63 -19.23
CA LEU A 318 8.45 -13.69 -18.96
C LEU A 318 9.84 -13.07 -19.13
N ILE A 319 10.55 -12.88 -18.03
CA ILE A 319 11.97 -12.50 -18.00
C ILE A 319 12.79 -13.72 -18.43
#